data_AF-A0A2N2LDF2-F1
#
_entry.id   AF-A0A2N2LDF2-F1
#
_cell.length_a   1.000
_cell.length_b   1.000
_cell.length_c   1.000
_cell.angle_alpha   90.00
_cell.angle_beta   90.00
_cell.angle_gamma   90.00
#
_symmetry.space_group_name_H-M   'P 1'
#
loop_
_entity.id
_entity.type
_entity.pdbx_description
1 polymer ?
#
loop_
_entity_poly.entity_id
_entity_poly.type
_entity_poly.pdbx_seq_one_letter_code
_entity_poly.pdbx_strand_id
1 'polypeptide(L)'
;MPQHKSPKKRMITDKKRQARNNYVKKTLKTLSKQMHSSVPTEQKTEILTDVYSQLDKAAKKGVIHKRTAARRKSRLALWLNKELVKAEA
;
A
#
# COMPACT_ATOMS: atom_id res chain seq x y z
N MET A 1 31.37 -4.40 -5.95
CA MET A 1 31.05 -4.17 -7.38
C MET A 1 30.94 -5.52 -8.09
N PRO A 2 30.07 -5.68 -9.10
CA PRO A 2 29.99 -6.92 -9.87
C PRO A 2 31.31 -7.25 -10.58
N GLN A 3 31.90 -8.42 -10.32
CA GLN A 3 33.10 -8.90 -11.03
C GLN A 3 32.79 -9.66 -12.32
N HIS A 4 31.56 -10.17 -12.46
CA HIS A 4 31.11 -10.92 -13.64
C HIS A 4 29.93 -10.24 -14.36
N LYS A 5 29.74 -10.57 -15.64
CA LYS A 5 28.70 -9.97 -16.51
C LYS A 5 27.27 -10.21 -15.99
N SER A 6 27.00 -11.41 -15.46
CA SER A 6 25.66 -11.77 -14.97
C SER A 6 25.24 -10.94 -13.74
N PRO A 7 26.04 -10.84 -12.66
CA PRO A 7 25.75 -9.94 -11.54
C PRO A 7 25.64 -8.46 -11.94
N LYS A 8 26.44 -7.98 -12.91
CA LYS A 8 26.33 -6.60 -13.43
C LYS A 8 24.95 -6.34 -14.04
N LYS A 9 24.44 -7.29 -14.82
CA LYS A 9 23.08 -7.23 -15.39
C LYS A 9 22.01 -7.24 -14.30
N ARG A 10 22.16 -8.11 -13.28
CA ARG A 10 21.22 -8.20 -12.14
C ARG A 10 21.11 -6.88 -11.40
N MET A 11 22.24 -6.26 -11.07
CA MET A 11 22.28 -4.95 -10.40
C MET A 11 21.48 -3.88 -11.15
N ILE A 12 21.60 -3.82 -12.49
CA ILE A 12 20.84 -2.87 -13.32
C ILE A 12 19.34 -3.18 -13.29
N THR A 13 18.95 -4.44 -13.44
CA THR A 13 17.54 -4.84 -13.41
C THR A 13 16.91 -4.63 -12.04
N ASP A 14 17.66 -4.85 -10.98
CA ASP A 14 17.20 -4.70 -9.61
C ASP A 14 17.00 -3.23 -9.27
N LYS A 15 17.91 -2.33 -9.69
CA LYS A 15 17.71 -0.88 -9.53
C LYS A 15 16.41 -0.40 -10.20
N LYS A 16 16.11 -0.88 -11.40
CA LYS A 16 14.85 -0.57 -12.12
C LYS A 16 13.62 -1.14 -11.42
N ARG A 17 13.69 -2.35 -10.84
CA ARG A 17 12.61 -2.95 -10.06
C ARG A 17 12.41 -2.20 -8.73
N GLN A 18 13.49 -1.86 -8.05
CA GLN A 18 13.48 -1.13 -6.79
C GLN A 18 12.82 0.25 -6.94
N ALA A 19 13.16 1.02 -7.98
CA ALA A 19 12.54 2.31 -8.24
C ALA A 19 11.01 2.22 -8.38
N ARG A 20 10.52 1.25 -9.19
CA ARG A 20 9.07 1.00 -9.35
C ARG A 20 8.40 0.56 -8.06
N ASN A 21 9.03 -0.36 -7.32
CA ASN A 21 8.49 -0.86 -6.05
C ASN A 21 8.45 0.24 -4.98
N ASN A 22 9.45 1.12 -4.95
CA ASN A 22 9.50 2.25 -4.03
C ASN A 22 8.36 3.24 -4.30
N TYR A 23 8.09 3.55 -5.57
CA TYR A 23 6.96 4.39 -5.95
C TYR A 23 5.64 3.79 -5.44
N VAL A 24 5.35 2.53 -5.78
CA VAL A 24 4.12 1.84 -5.33
C VAL A 24 4.01 1.82 -3.80
N LYS A 25 5.09 1.50 -3.08
CA LYS A 25 5.11 1.51 -1.61
C LYS A 25 4.85 2.90 -1.04
N LYS A 26 5.41 3.95 -1.65
CA LYS A 26 5.19 5.35 -1.24
C LYS A 26 3.73 5.75 -1.46
N THR A 27 3.15 5.45 -2.62
CA THR A 27 1.73 5.69 -2.92
C THR A 27 0.82 5.01 -1.89
N LEU A 28 1.05 3.73 -1.58
CA LEU A 28 0.28 3.02 -0.55
C LEU A 28 0.40 3.69 0.83
N LYS A 29 1.58 4.21 1.20
CA LYS A 29 1.78 4.92 2.45
C LYS A 29 1.02 6.25 2.47
N THR A 30 1.04 6.99 1.36
CA THR A 30 0.31 8.26 1.21
C THR A 30 -1.20 8.04 1.33
N LEU A 31 -1.76 7.07 0.61
CA LEU A 31 -3.19 6.74 0.68
C LEU A 31 -3.60 6.33 2.10
N SER A 32 -2.78 5.51 2.76
CA SER A 32 -3.04 5.13 4.16
C SER A 32 -2.95 6.33 5.11
N LYS A 33 -2.13 7.34 4.82
CA LYS A 33 -2.05 8.57 5.62
C LYS A 33 -3.29 9.46 5.39
N GLN A 34 -3.77 9.56 4.15
CA GLN A 34 -4.97 10.31 3.81
C GLN A 34 -6.21 9.80 4.55
N MET A 35 -6.34 8.47 4.70
CA MET A 35 -7.36 7.84 5.54
C MET A 35 -7.38 8.36 7.00
N HIS A 36 -6.20 8.61 7.56
CA HIS A 36 -6.03 9.07 8.94
C HIS A 36 -6.09 10.60 9.10
N SER A 37 -6.15 11.35 8.01
CA SER A 37 -6.36 12.80 8.06
C SER A 37 -7.81 13.13 8.47
N SER A 38 -8.05 14.39 8.86
CA SER A 38 -9.37 14.93 9.24
C SER A 38 -10.29 15.09 8.02
N VAL A 39 -10.64 13.98 7.39
CA VAL A 39 -11.55 13.89 6.25
C VAL A 39 -12.95 13.54 6.77
N PRO A 40 -14.03 14.10 6.18
CA PRO A 40 -15.40 13.70 6.49
C PRO A 40 -15.61 12.19 6.32
N THR A 41 -16.48 11.61 7.15
CA THR A 41 -16.72 10.16 7.20
C THR A 41 -17.19 9.57 5.87
N GLU A 42 -18.00 10.32 5.13
CA GLU A 42 -18.53 9.91 3.82
C GLU A 42 -17.40 9.65 2.81
N GLN A 43 -16.44 10.57 2.72
CA GLN A 43 -15.29 10.46 1.81
C GLN A 43 -14.31 9.35 2.24
N LYS A 44 -14.29 8.96 3.52
CA LYS A 44 -13.43 7.86 3.99
C LYS A 44 -13.83 6.50 3.41
N THR A 45 -15.11 6.30 3.09
CA THR A 45 -15.59 5.05 2.51
C THR A 45 -15.11 4.89 1.06
N GLU A 46 -15.18 5.96 0.27
CA GLU A 46 -14.65 5.99 -1.11
C GLU A 46 -13.14 5.76 -1.13
N ILE A 47 -12.39 6.49 -0.29
CA ILE A 47 -10.93 6.32 -0.17
C ILE A 47 -10.57 4.88 0.22
N LEU A 48 -11.38 4.21 1.06
CA LEU A 48 -11.14 2.83 1.46
C LEU A 48 -11.22 1.86 0.26
N THR A 49 -12.19 2.06 -0.64
CA THR A 49 -12.32 1.22 -1.85
C THR A 49 -11.11 1.36 -2.76
N ASP A 50 -10.62 2.58 -2.94
CA ASP A 50 -9.41 2.87 -3.71
C ASP A 50 -8.17 2.26 -3.07
N VAL A 51 -8.03 2.36 -1.74
CA VAL A 51 -6.92 1.75 -1.00
C VAL A 51 -6.92 0.23 -1.18
N TYR A 52 -8.09 -0.41 -1.14
CA TYR A 52 -8.21 -1.86 -1.35
C TYR A 52 -7.77 -2.26 -2.76
N SER A 53 -8.27 -1.54 -3.77
CA SER A 53 -7.88 -1.75 -5.17
C SER A 53 -6.36 -1.65 -5.36
N GLN A 54 -5.72 -0.63 -4.76
CA GLN A 54 -4.28 -0.43 -4.86
C GLN A 54 -3.48 -1.49 -4.10
N LEU A 55 -3.93 -1.93 -2.92
CA LEU A 55 -3.30 -2.99 -2.15
C LEU A 55 -3.33 -4.32 -2.90
N ASP A 56 -4.45 -4.66 -3.52
CA ASP A 56 -4.60 -5.92 -4.26
C ASP A 56 -3.82 -5.89 -5.57
N LYS A 57 -3.78 -4.75 -6.27
CA LYS A 57 -2.89 -4.56 -7.43
C LYS A 57 -1.42 -4.70 -7.04
N ALA A 58 -1.01 -4.15 -5.91
CA ALA A 58 0.36 -4.28 -5.41
C ALA A 58 0.72 -5.72 -5.02
N ALA A 59 -0.24 -6.47 -4.46
CA ALA A 59 -0.08 -7.89 -4.16
C ALA A 59 0.01 -8.74 -5.43
N LYS A 60 -0.86 -8.51 -6.41
CA LYS A 60 -0.86 -9.20 -7.71
C LYS A 60 0.45 -8.98 -8.47
N LYS A 61 1.01 -7.77 -8.40
CA LYS A 61 2.32 -7.42 -8.99
C LYS A 61 3.53 -7.91 -8.18
N GLY A 62 3.32 -8.57 -7.04
CA GLY A 62 4.39 -9.08 -6.18
C GLY A 62 5.20 -8.01 -5.44
N VAL A 63 4.71 -6.77 -5.38
CA VAL A 63 5.38 -5.66 -4.66
C VAL A 63 5.25 -5.84 -3.15
N ILE A 64 4.11 -6.38 -2.71
CA ILE A 64 3.83 -6.77 -1.32
C ILE A 64 3.31 -8.20 -1.28
N HIS A 65 3.58 -8.92 -0.19
CA HIS A 65 3.04 -10.27 -0.02
C HIS A 65 1.52 -10.22 0.22
N LYS A 66 0.78 -11.23 -0.27
CA LYS A 66 -0.70 -11.33 -0.12
C LYS A 66 -1.17 -11.18 1.34
N ARG A 67 -0.46 -11.78 2.30
CA ARG A 67 -0.74 -11.64 3.74
C ARG A 67 -0.52 -10.21 4.25
N THR A 68 0.43 -9.47 3.67
CA THR A 68 0.67 -8.07 4.03
C THR A 68 -0.45 -7.17 3.50
N ALA A 69 -0.96 -7.44 2.30
CA ALA A 69 -2.15 -6.75 1.78
C ALA A 69 -3.38 -7.03 2.68
N ALA A 70 -3.66 -8.30 2.97
CA ALA A 70 -4.79 -8.69 3.84
C ALA A 70 -4.72 -8.04 5.23
N ARG A 71 -3.54 -8.08 5.89
CA ARG A 71 -3.33 -7.43 7.19
C ARG A 71 -3.57 -5.92 7.14
N ARG A 72 -3.14 -5.24 6.07
CA ARG A 72 -3.36 -3.79 5.91
C ARG A 72 -4.84 -3.48 5.70
N LYS A 73 -5.56 -4.27 4.88
CA LYS A 73 -7.00 -4.13 4.69
C LYS A 73 -7.77 -4.29 6.01
N SER A 74 -7.49 -5.37 6.74
CA SER A 74 -8.12 -5.63 8.05
C SER A 74 -7.89 -4.49 9.05
N ARG A 75 -6.67 -3.95 9.16
CA ARG A 75 -6.38 -2.84 10.07
C ARG A 75 -7.13 -1.56 9.72
N LEU A 76 -7.24 -1.24 8.43
CA LEU A 76 -7.96 -0.04 7.97
C LEU A 76 -9.47 -0.17 8.22
N ALA A 77 -10.05 -1.35 7.95
CA ALA A 77 -11.45 -1.63 8.25
C ALA A 77 -11.75 -1.48 9.75
N LEU A 78 -10.94 -2.11 10.61
CA LEU A 78 -11.12 -2.04 12.06
C LEU A 78 -11.01 -0.61 12.58
N TRP A 79 -10.07 0.17 12.04
CA TRP A 79 -9.92 1.58 12.40
C TRP A 79 -11.16 2.39 12.01
N LEU A 80 -11.65 2.26 10.77
CA LEU A 80 -12.84 2.97 10.32
C LEU A 80 -14.07 2.62 11.15
N ASN A 81 -14.29 1.33 11.40
CA ASN A 81 -15.42 0.87 12.23
C ASN A 81 -15.35 1.46 13.65
N LYS A 82 -14.16 1.54 14.24
CA LYS A 82 -13.99 2.17 15.56
C LYS A 82 -14.30 3.66 15.54
N GLU A 83 -13.93 4.36 14.47
CA GLU A 83 -14.25 5.80 14.32
C GLU A 83 -15.75 6.03 14.08
N LEU A 84 -16.43 5.14 13.35
CA LEU A 84 -17.89 5.17 13.18
C LEU A 84 -18.61 4.97 14.52
N VAL A 85 -18.25 3.93 15.27
CA VAL A 85 -18.87 3.64 16.59
C VAL A 85 -18.67 4.80 17.57
N LYS A 86 -17.51 5.48 17.55
CA LYS A 86 -17.27 6.67 18.38
C LYS A 86 -18.10 7.89 17.95
N ALA A 87 -18.49 7.98 16.69
CA ALA A 87 -19.31 9.09 16.20
C ALA A 87 -20.81 8.89 16.54
N GLU A 88 -21.23 7.64 16.73
CA GLU A 88 -22.60 7.27 17.12
C GLU A 88 -22.84 7.29 18.64
N ALA A 89 -21.78 7.25 19.45
CA ALA A 89 -21.81 7.29 20.92
C ALA A 89 -21.55 8.70 21.46
#